data_AF-A0A483A977-F1
#
_entry.id   AF-A0A483A977-F1
#
_cell.length_a   1.000
_cell.length_b   1.000
_cell.length_c   1.000
_cell.angle_alpha   90.00
_cell.angle_beta   90.00
_cell.angle_gamma   90.00
#
_symmetry.space_group_name_H-M   'P 1'
#
loop_
_entity.id
_entity.type
_entity.pdbx_description
1 polymer ?
#
loop_
_entity_poly.entity_id
_entity_poly.type
_entity_poly.pdbx_seq_one_letter_code
_entity_poly.pdbx_strand_id
1 'polypeptide(L)'
;MYFGLIPVIAQIFKPFTTLLSLPPEATLALASGVFLNLYTAIAFAAPLGLSVYDWTILGLFLGALHSIPVESAIMKKLGIDWIKSIGFRLVMAFVVLTPLLIIPTGLLFDNLNEVASVLFQSNLTVANNFTDFIIQKTYEAILLSIEIIILVSLVIFVVIFIKGLSFLQKFEHRLSTIMALLTGTLIGITYGAGVLLKEAQYMSKKHIVSVCYFLMVAHAIIENILLFVFFGADIFLLIGIRLFFTTLVFFYHLYLLQRRFGVIRLKPL
;
A
#
# COMPACT_ATOMS: atom_id res chain seq x y z
N MET A 1 31.85 11.83 0.52
CA MET A 1 31.74 10.37 0.25
C MET A 1 31.08 9.73 1.46
N TYR A 2 30.24 8.70 1.30
CA TYR A 2 29.29 8.10 2.28
C TYR A 2 27.90 8.75 2.20
N PHE A 3 26.99 8.41 1.30
CA PHE A 3 26.78 7.17 0.56
C PHE A 3 26.58 7.54 -0.91
N GLY A 4 27.44 7.11 -1.83
CA GLY A 4 27.26 7.40 -3.28
C GLY A 4 25.92 6.88 -3.84
N LEU A 5 25.27 5.97 -3.12
CA LEU A 5 23.95 5.41 -3.42
C LEU A 5 22.80 6.37 -3.10
N ILE A 6 22.89 7.19 -2.03
CA ILE A 6 21.77 8.07 -1.63
C ILE A 6 21.50 9.15 -2.70
N PRO A 7 22.49 9.87 -3.24
CA PRO A 7 22.28 10.82 -4.34
C PRO A 7 21.72 10.14 -5.59
N VAL A 8 22.14 8.92 -5.90
CA VAL A 8 21.66 8.16 -7.07
C VAL A 8 20.18 7.78 -6.89
N ILE A 9 19.81 7.22 -5.74
CA ILE A 9 18.41 6.91 -5.40
C ILE A 9 17.59 8.20 -5.41
N ALA A 10 18.12 9.29 -4.85
CA ALA A 10 17.47 10.59 -4.83
C ALA A 10 17.21 11.13 -6.25
N GLN A 11 18.18 11.02 -7.16
CA GLN A 11 18.00 11.46 -8.55
C GLN A 11 16.94 10.64 -9.31
N ILE A 12 16.88 9.32 -9.07
CA ILE A 12 15.89 8.44 -9.72
C ILE A 12 14.48 8.71 -9.21
N PHE A 13 14.32 8.97 -7.91
CA PHE A 13 13.01 9.12 -7.27
C PHE A 13 12.51 10.57 -7.15
N LYS A 14 13.39 11.58 -7.33
CA LYS A 14 13.00 13.00 -7.43
C LYS A 14 11.89 13.29 -8.47
N PRO A 15 11.90 12.73 -9.70
CA PRO A 15 10.78 12.93 -10.62
C PRO A 15 9.46 12.36 -10.08
N PHE A 16 9.51 11.30 -9.26
CA PHE A 16 8.31 10.75 -8.65
C PHE A 16 7.81 11.65 -7.52
N THR A 17 8.66 12.11 -6.60
CA THR A 17 8.21 13.02 -5.52
C THR A 17 7.63 14.31 -6.08
N THR A 18 8.26 14.89 -7.11
CA THR A 18 7.73 16.08 -7.79
C THR A 18 6.39 15.83 -8.51
N LEU A 19 6.24 14.69 -9.20
CA LEU A 19 4.98 14.31 -9.84
C LEU A 19 3.86 14.05 -8.82
N LEU A 20 4.23 13.56 -7.64
CA LEU A 20 3.32 13.28 -6.53
C LEU A 20 3.06 14.52 -5.66
N SER A 21 3.65 15.68 -5.97
CA SER A 21 3.60 16.89 -5.14
C SER A 21 4.08 16.67 -3.70
N LEU A 22 4.95 15.67 -3.48
CA LEU A 22 5.53 15.36 -2.18
C LEU A 22 6.84 16.13 -1.96
N PRO A 23 7.19 16.44 -0.70
CA PRO A 23 8.47 17.06 -0.37
C PRO A 23 9.66 16.20 -0.83
N PRO A 24 10.77 16.81 -1.32
CA PRO A 24 11.95 16.08 -1.76
C PRO A 24 12.53 15.11 -0.72
N GLU A 25 12.37 15.42 0.56
CA GLU A 25 12.83 14.63 1.71
C GLU A 25 12.13 13.26 1.77
N ALA A 26 10.91 13.14 1.24
CA ALA A 26 10.16 11.88 1.18
C ALA A 26 10.72 10.87 0.17
N THR A 27 11.76 11.24 -0.58
CA THR A 27 12.36 10.38 -1.62
C THR A 27 12.83 9.03 -1.06
N LEU A 28 13.49 9.01 0.10
CA LEU A 28 13.97 7.76 0.70
C LEU A 28 12.82 6.90 1.23
N ALA A 29 11.76 7.52 1.76
CA ALA A 29 10.55 6.82 2.15
C ALA A 29 9.87 6.16 0.95
N LEU A 30 9.75 6.88 -0.17
CA LEU A 30 9.16 6.37 -1.40
C LEU A 30 9.96 5.19 -1.97
N ALA A 31 11.28 5.35 -2.11
CA ALA A 31 12.16 4.32 -2.67
C ALA A 31 12.19 3.05 -1.79
N SER A 32 12.29 3.23 -0.47
CA SER A 32 12.28 2.09 0.47
C SER A 32 10.92 1.39 0.51
N GLY A 33 9.80 2.11 0.42
CA GLY A 33 8.48 1.51 0.30
C GLY A 33 8.33 0.67 -0.96
N VAL A 34 8.76 1.20 -2.10
CA VAL A 34 8.66 0.54 -3.40
C VAL A 34 9.48 -0.75 -3.46
N PHE A 35 10.70 -0.76 -2.93
CA PHE A 35 11.60 -1.91 -3.07
C PHE A 35 11.67 -2.82 -1.85
N LEU A 36 11.44 -2.30 -0.65
CA LEU A 36 11.58 -3.04 0.61
C LEU A 36 10.21 -3.38 1.18
N ASN A 37 9.61 -2.45 1.93
CA ASN A 37 8.29 -2.60 2.56
C ASN A 37 7.78 -1.28 3.15
N LEU A 38 6.49 -1.26 3.54
CA LEU A 38 5.83 -0.10 4.13
C LEU A 38 6.41 0.30 5.49
N TYR A 39 6.88 -0.66 6.29
CA TYR A 39 7.50 -0.37 7.59
C TYR A 39 8.76 0.49 7.44
N THR A 40 9.57 0.19 6.43
CA THR A 40 10.78 0.97 6.12
C THR A 40 10.41 2.34 5.57
N ALA A 41 9.37 2.41 4.71
CA ALA A 41 8.88 3.69 4.20
C ALA A 41 8.46 4.63 5.33
N ILE A 42 7.70 4.12 6.29
CA ILE A 42 7.22 4.89 7.43
C ILE A 42 8.36 5.31 8.34
N ALA A 43 9.34 4.44 8.60
CA ALA A 43 10.52 4.82 9.38
C ALA A 43 11.27 6.02 8.79
N PHE A 44 11.32 6.13 7.46
CA PHE A 44 11.93 7.29 6.78
C PHE A 44 10.98 8.50 6.68
N ALA A 45 9.67 8.30 6.58
CA ALA A 45 8.69 9.39 6.43
C ALA A 45 8.30 10.04 7.75
N ALA A 46 8.23 9.27 8.83
CA ALA A 46 7.81 9.71 10.16
C ALA A 46 8.53 10.96 10.70
N PRO A 47 9.86 11.12 10.57
CA PRO A 47 10.55 12.30 11.09
C PRO A 47 10.41 13.56 10.20
N LEU A 48 9.73 13.48 9.04
CA LEU A 48 9.70 14.58 8.06
C LEU A 48 8.64 15.65 8.33
N GLY A 49 7.74 15.43 9.30
CA GLY A 49 6.65 16.37 9.59
C GLY A 49 5.67 16.54 8.43
N LEU A 50 5.38 15.43 7.73
CA LEU A 50 4.45 15.42 6.59
C LEU A 50 3.03 15.82 7.02
N SER A 51 2.32 16.50 6.11
CA SER A 51 0.91 16.85 6.30
C SER A 51 0.00 15.62 6.16
N VAL A 52 -1.25 15.74 6.63
CA VAL A 52 -2.33 14.77 6.37
C VAL A 52 -2.45 14.46 4.87
N TYR A 53 -2.33 15.48 4.04
CA TYR A 53 -2.36 15.36 2.57
C TYR A 53 -1.19 14.53 2.03
N ASP A 54 0.04 14.83 2.45
CA ASP A 54 1.24 14.11 2.03
C ASP A 54 1.21 12.64 2.45
N TRP A 55 0.78 12.35 3.68
CA TRP A 55 0.60 10.99 4.17
C TRP A 55 -0.46 10.22 3.38
N THR A 56 -1.54 10.89 2.97
CA THR A 56 -2.60 10.28 2.16
C THR A 56 -2.10 9.95 0.75
N ILE A 57 -1.33 10.84 0.11
CA ILE A 57 -0.69 10.55 -1.18
C ILE A 57 0.28 9.39 -1.06
N LEU A 58 1.17 9.44 -0.07
CA LEU A 58 2.17 8.41 0.16
C LEU A 58 1.50 7.05 0.39
N GLY A 59 0.43 7.03 1.18
CA GLY A 59 -0.35 5.83 1.50
C GLY A 59 -1.08 5.24 0.29
N LEU A 60 -1.70 6.07 -0.56
CA LEU A 60 -2.35 5.60 -1.79
C LEU A 60 -1.33 5.04 -2.79
N PHE A 61 -0.24 5.78 -3.01
CA PHE A 61 0.80 5.40 -3.97
C PHE A 61 1.49 4.10 -3.55
N LEU A 62 2.03 4.05 -2.33
CA LEU A 62 2.69 2.86 -1.80
C LEU A 62 1.70 1.72 -1.58
N GLY A 63 0.43 1.99 -1.27
CA GLY A 63 -0.62 0.99 -1.17
C GLY A 63 -0.80 0.12 -2.42
N ALA A 64 -0.41 0.62 -3.60
CA ALA A 64 -0.41 -0.12 -4.86
C ALA A 64 1.00 -0.57 -5.34
N LEU A 65 2.07 0.12 -4.91
CA LEU A 65 3.43 -0.04 -5.46
C LEU A 65 4.50 -0.44 -4.44
N HIS A 66 4.14 -0.93 -3.26
CA HIS A 66 5.15 -1.38 -2.29
C HIS A 66 5.71 -2.77 -2.59
N SER A 67 6.86 -3.07 -1.97
CA SER A 67 7.47 -4.40 -1.91
C SER A 67 7.56 -5.12 -3.28
N ILE A 68 7.82 -4.38 -4.36
CA ILE A 68 7.76 -4.88 -5.75
C ILE A 68 8.48 -6.23 -5.94
N PRO A 69 9.71 -6.43 -5.43
CA PRO A 69 10.42 -7.68 -5.64
C PRO A 69 9.70 -8.89 -5.02
N VAL A 70 9.21 -8.74 -3.79
CA VAL A 70 8.51 -9.80 -3.06
C VAL A 70 7.16 -10.08 -3.72
N GLU A 71 6.39 -9.03 -3.98
CA GLU A 71 5.05 -9.20 -4.50
C GLU A 71 5.02 -9.69 -5.94
N SER A 72 5.95 -9.24 -6.78
CA SER A 72 6.08 -9.76 -8.15
C SER A 72 6.51 -11.23 -8.17
N ALA A 73 7.33 -11.68 -7.21
CA ALA A 73 7.66 -13.09 -7.05
C ALA A 73 6.43 -13.94 -6.67
N ILE A 74 5.57 -13.43 -5.78
CA ILE A 74 4.31 -14.10 -5.42
C ILE A 74 3.37 -14.17 -6.63
N MET A 75 3.24 -13.09 -7.38
CA MET A 75 2.39 -13.03 -8.59
C MET A 75 2.89 -13.98 -9.68
N LYS A 76 4.21 -14.19 -9.78
CA LYS A 76 4.78 -15.18 -10.71
C LYS A 76 4.34 -16.60 -10.39
N LYS A 77 4.20 -16.96 -9.11
CA LYS A 77 3.67 -18.28 -8.71
C LYS A 77 2.21 -18.47 -9.10
N LEU A 78 1.44 -17.38 -9.21
CA LEU A 78 0.04 -17.38 -9.65
C LEU A 78 -0.12 -17.28 -11.19
N GLY A 79 0.99 -17.29 -11.94
CA GLY A 79 1.00 -17.27 -13.40
C GLY A 79 1.02 -15.88 -14.03
N ILE A 80 1.30 -14.81 -13.27
CA ILE A 80 1.49 -13.46 -13.83
C ILE A 80 2.98 -13.12 -13.92
N ASP A 81 3.43 -12.74 -15.11
CA ASP A 81 4.83 -12.37 -15.33
C ASP A 81 5.22 -11.10 -14.58
N TRP A 82 6.51 -11.00 -14.22
CA TRP A 82 7.07 -9.87 -13.49
C TRP A 82 6.79 -8.53 -14.18
N ILE A 83 7.02 -8.45 -15.49
CA ILE A 83 6.80 -7.22 -16.27
C ILE A 83 5.33 -6.77 -16.19
N LYS A 84 4.39 -7.72 -16.28
CA LYS A 84 2.95 -7.42 -16.19
C LYS A 84 2.59 -6.96 -14.78
N SER A 85 3.10 -7.63 -13.75
CA SER A 85 2.89 -7.26 -12.33
C SER A 85 3.42 -5.85 -12.05
N ILE A 86 4.68 -5.59 -12.39
CA ILE A 86 5.34 -4.29 -12.15
C ILE A 86 4.65 -3.19 -12.94
N GLY A 87 4.42 -3.39 -14.23
CA GLY A 87 3.78 -2.40 -15.10
C GLY A 87 2.36 -2.06 -14.64
N PHE A 88 1.57 -3.08 -14.28
CA PHE A 88 0.22 -2.86 -13.77
C PHE A 88 0.22 -2.08 -12.45
N ARG A 89 1.08 -2.45 -11.49
CA ARG A 89 1.20 -1.75 -10.20
C ARG A 89 1.61 -0.30 -10.39
N LEU A 90 2.59 -0.05 -11.26
CA LEU A 90 3.08 1.31 -11.52
C LEU A 90 1.95 2.18 -12.10
N VAL A 91 1.21 1.67 -13.09
CA VAL A 91 0.06 2.38 -13.66
C VAL A 91 -1.00 2.62 -12.59
N MET A 92 -1.36 1.59 -11.82
CA MET A 92 -2.41 1.72 -10.81
C MET A 92 -2.02 2.68 -9.69
N ALA A 93 -0.75 2.76 -9.30
CA ALA A 93 -0.26 3.69 -8.28
C ALA A 93 -0.48 5.16 -8.65
N PHE A 94 -0.43 5.49 -9.95
CA PHE A 94 -0.82 6.81 -10.42
C PHE A 94 -2.32 6.97 -10.62
N VAL A 95 -3.00 5.93 -11.13
CA VAL A 95 -4.46 5.97 -11.34
C VAL A 95 -5.21 6.22 -10.03
N VAL A 96 -4.81 5.57 -8.92
CA VAL A 96 -5.46 5.77 -7.63
C VAL A 96 -5.29 7.19 -7.08
N LEU A 97 -4.29 7.94 -7.53
CA LEU A 97 -4.09 9.33 -7.09
C LEU A 97 -4.92 10.34 -7.89
N THR A 98 -5.46 9.94 -9.04
CA THR A 98 -6.21 10.85 -9.91
C THR A 98 -7.37 11.59 -9.22
N PRO A 99 -8.15 11.02 -8.28
CA PRO A 99 -9.18 11.77 -7.58
C PRO A 99 -8.63 12.93 -6.76
N LEU A 100 -7.45 12.78 -6.16
CA LEU A 100 -6.82 13.85 -5.36
C LEU A 100 -6.27 15.00 -6.22
N LEU A 101 -6.06 14.75 -7.52
CA LEU A 101 -5.64 15.77 -8.48
C LEU A 101 -6.83 16.51 -9.11
N ILE A 102 -7.99 15.85 -9.21
CA ILE A 102 -9.18 16.38 -9.89
C ILE A 102 -10.13 17.06 -8.90
N ILE A 103 -10.32 16.47 -7.72
CA ILE A 103 -11.25 17.00 -6.73
C ILE A 103 -10.56 18.14 -5.98
N PRO A 104 -11.18 19.34 -5.87
CA PRO A 104 -10.62 20.44 -5.11
C PRO A 104 -10.26 20.02 -3.69
N THR A 105 -9.02 20.30 -3.30
CA THR A 105 -8.45 19.89 -2.01
C THR A 105 -9.24 20.41 -0.81
N GLY A 106 -9.82 21.61 -0.90
CA GLY A 106 -10.69 22.16 0.15
C GLY A 106 -12.06 21.48 0.31
N LEU A 107 -12.43 20.55 -0.57
CA LEU A 107 -13.59 19.67 -0.38
C LEU A 107 -13.21 18.38 0.36
N LEU A 108 -11.94 17.97 0.26
CA LEU A 108 -11.45 16.70 0.79
C LEU A 108 -10.75 16.86 2.14
N PHE A 109 -10.15 18.02 2.39
CA PHE A 109 -9.37 18.32 3.59
C PHE A 109 -9.80 19.67 4.15
N ASP A 110 -10.14 19.70 5.43
CA ASP A 110 -10.48 20.94 6.13
C ASP A 110 -9.24 21.85 6.29
N ASN A 111 -8.05 21.26 6.46
CA ASN A 111 -6.78 21.96 6.50
C ASN A 111 -5.66 21.14 5.82
N LEU A 112 -5.12 21.67 4.71
CA LEU A 112 -4.10 20.99 3.91
C LEU A 112 -2.73 20.92 4.58
N ASN A 113 -2.41 21.90 5.42
CA ASN A 113 -1.11 22.00 6.09
C ASN A 113 -1.19 21.48 7.53
N GLU A 114 -2.28 20.81 7.90
CA GLU A 114 -2.36 20.16 9.20
C GLU A 114 -1.29 19.08 9.26
N VAL A 115 -0.26 19.35 10.06
CA VAL A 115 0.78 18.39 10.36
C VAL A 115 0.20 17.44 11.40
N ALA A 116 0.22 16.15 11.10
CA ALA A 116 -0.25 15.15 12.03
C ALA A 116 0.53 15.24 13.35
N SER A 117 -0.20 15.33 14.46
CA SER A 117 0.41 15.32 15.78
C SER A 117 0.93 13.91 16.08
N VAL A 118 2.25 13.73 15.99
CA VAL A 118 2.92 12.55 16.56
C VAL A 118 2.63 12.52 18.06
N LEU A 119 2.36 11.34 18.63
CA LEU A 119 1.92 11.21 20.03
C LEU A 119 2.93 11.83 21.01
N PHE A 120 4.22 11.79 20.65
CA PHE A 120 5.32 12.39 21.38
C PHE A 120 5.88 13.60 20.64
N GLN A 121 5.17 14.73 20.73
CA GLN A 121 5.69 15.99 20.26
C GLN A 121 6.66 16.57 21.30
N SER A 122 7.96 16.59 20.98
CA SER A 122 8.94 17.25 21.84
C SER A 122 8.75 18.76 21.77
N ASN A 123 8.51 19.39 22.92
CA ASN A 123 8.52 20.85 23.03
C ASN A 123 9.96 21.33 22.80
N LEU A 124 10.22 21.95 21.65
CA LEU A 124 11.56 22.39 21.27
C LEU A 124 12.02 23.53 22.19
N THR A 125 13.10 23.27 22.92
CA THR A 125 14.13 24.29 23.17
C THR A 125 15.16 24.16 22.06
N VAL A 126 15.59 25.29 21.48
CA VAL A 126 16.69 25.26 20.50
C VAL A 126 17.94 24.82 21.23
N ALA A 127 18.56 23.71 20.80
CA ALA A 127 19.79 23.21 21.41
C ALA A 127 20.90 24.27 21.28
N ASN A 128 21.46 24.69 22.42
CA ASN A 128 22.46 25.75 22.46
C ASN A 128 23.87 25.27 22.07
N ASN A 129 24.14 23.96 22.19
CA ASN A 129 25.44 23.34 21.88
C ASN A 129 25.27 22.07 21.03
N PHE A 130 26.35 21.67 20.33
CA PHE A 130 26.36 20.42 19.54
C PHE A 130 26.08 19.17 20.39
N THR A 131 26.62 19.12 21.61
CA THR A 131 26.36 18.02 22.55
C THR A 131 24.87 17.92 22.88
N ASP A 132 24.23 19.05 23.18
CA ASP A 132 22.80 19.12 23.48
C ASP A 132 21.98 18.72 22.25
N PHE A 133 22.42 19.12 21.04
CA PHE A 133 21.80 18.70 19.78
C PHE A 133 21.82 17.18 19.59
N ILE A 134 22.99 16.53 19.80
CA ILE A 134 23.10 15.08 19.65
C ILE A 134 22.25 14.35 20.69
N ILE A 135 22.27 14.80 21.95
CA ILE A 135 21.46 14.20 23.02
C ILE A 135 19.97 14.33 22.67
N GLN A 136 19.52 15.52 22.26
CA GLN A 136 18.14 15.78 21.90
C GLN A 136 17.71 14.93 20.69
N LYS A 137 18.50 14.88 19.62
CA LYS A 137 18.16 14.08 18.43
C LYS A 137 18.21 12.58 18.69
N THR A 138 19.09 12.12 19.57
CA THR A 138 19.09 10.73 20.02
C THR A 138 17.83 10.41 20.81
N TYR A 139 17.41 11.30 21.70
CA TYR A 139 16.17 11.14 22.47
C TYR A 139 14.93 11.11 21.57
N GLU A 140 14.80 12.06 20.63
CA GLU A 140 13.72 12.08 19.63
C GLU A 140 13.70 10.80 18.79
N ALA A 141 14.87 10.32 18.34
CA ALA A 141 14.97 9.09 17.56
C ALA A 141 14.57 7.84 18.36
N ILE A 142 14.92 7.77 19.65
CA ILE A 142 14.51 6.67 20.54
C ILE A 142 13.00 6.67 20.73
N LEU A 143 12.40 7.84 21.03
CA LEU A 143 10.96 7.96 21.19
C LEU A 143 10.21 7.54 19.93
N LEU A 144 10.63 8.06 18.77
CA LEU A 144 10.02 7.71 17.49
C LEU A 144 10.17 6.22 17.17
N SER A 145 11.32 5.62 17.50
CA SER A 145 11.54 4.18 17.31
C SER A 145 10.59 3.35 18.19
N ILE A 146 10.39 3.74 19.45
CA ILE A 146 9.44 3.08 20.36
C ILE A 146 8.02 3.18 19.80
N GLU A 147 7.62 4.36 19.32
CA GLU A 147 6.30 4.59 18.72
C GLU A 147 6.06 3.68 17.51
N ILE A 148 7.03 3.60 16.58
CA ILE A 148 6.95 2.69 15.42
C ILE A 148 6.90 1.23 15.87
N ILE A 149 7.70 0.80 16.86
CA ILE A 149 7.68 -0.58 17.36
C ILE A 149 6.31 -0.93 17.95
N ILE A 150 5.72 -0.03 18.75
CA ILE A 150 4.39 -0.23 19.33
C ILE A 150 3.34 -0.31 18.22
N LEU A 151 3.35 0.62 17.27
CA LEU A 151 2.44 0.63 16.12
C LEU A 151 2.51 -0.68 15.34
N VAL A 152 3.72 -1.10 14.92
CA VAL A 152 3.92 -2.31 14.13
C VAL A 152 3.50 -3.55 14.90
N SER A 153 3.83 -3.62 16.19
CA SER A 153 3.42 -4.74 17.06
C SER A 153 1.89 -4.83 17.18
N LEU A 154 1.21 -3.69 17.34
CA LEU A 154 -0.25 -3.61 17.40
C LEU A 154 -0.89 -4.04 16.09
N VAL A 155 -0.38 -3.55 14.95
CA VAL A 155 -0.90 -3.92 13.63
C VAL A 155 -0.71 -5.40 13.35
N ILE A 156 0.47 -5.96 13.66
CA ILE A 156 0.73 -7.40 13.53
C ILE A 156 -0.21 -8.20 14.43
N PHE A 157 -0.43 -7.77 15.67
CA PHE A 157 -1.38 -8.40 16.58
C PHE A 157 -2.80 -8.41 16.00
N VAL A 158 -3.29 -7.28 15.48
CA VAL A 158 -4.60 -7.18 14.81
C VAL A 158 -4.70 -8.14 13.64
N VAL A 159 -3.67 -8.20 12.79
CA VAL A 159 -3.62 -9.11 11.64
C VAL A 159 -3.62 -10.58 12.09
N ILE A 160 -2.89 -10.95 13.13
CA ILE A 160 -2.89 -12.30 13.71
C ILE A 160 -4.26 -12.64 14.29
N PHE A 161 -4.87 -11.71 15.01
CA PHE A 161 -6.20 -11.88 15.56
C PHE A 161 -7.23 -12.14 14.45
N ILE A 162 -7.21 -11.35 13.38
CA ILE A 162 -8.08 -11.54 12.21
C ILE A 162 -7.83 -12.90 11.57
N LYS A 163 -6.57 -13.31 11.37
CA LYS A 163 -6.23 -14.66 10.87
C LYS A 163 -6.79 -15.78 11.77
N GLY A 164 -6.92 -15.53 13.07
CA GLY A 164 -7.49 -16.45 14.04
C GLY A 164 -9.01 -16.66 13.92
N LEU A 165 -9.72 -15.81 13.17
CA LEU A 165 -11.17 -15.91 13.02
C LEU A 165 -11.56 -17.15 12.20
N SER A 166 -12.46 -17.95 12.77
CA SER A 166 -12.84 -19.26 12.22
C SER A 166 -13.39 -19.21 10.79
N PHE A 167 -14.03 -18.12 10.38
CA PHE A 167 -14.56 -17.97 9.02
C PHE A 167 -13.47 -17.84 7.95
N LEU A 168 -12.28 -17.30 8.30
CA LEU A 168 -11.14 -17.21 7.38
C LEU A 168 -10.35 -18.51 7.28
N GLN A 169 -10.59 -19.45 8.20
CA GLN A 169 -9.97 -20.76 8.24
C GLN A 169 -10.83 -21.84 7.54
N LYS A 170 -12.14 -21.59 7.42
CA LYS A 170 -13.09 -22.49 6.76
C LYS A 170 -13.11 -22.23 5.26
N PHE A 171 -12.47 -23.12 4.49
CA PHE A 171 -12.45 -23.03 3.04
C PHE A 171 -13.50 -23.95 2.41
N GLU A 172 -14.52 -23.34 1.83
CA GLU A 172 -15.45 -24.04 0.93
C GLU A 172 -15.01 -23.84 -0.52
N HIS A 173 -14.82 -24.93 -1.27
CA HIS A 173 -14.35 -24.88 -2.67
C HIS A 173 -15.26 -24.02 -3.57
N ARG A 174 -16.57 -24.02 -3.31
CA ARG A 174 -17.56 -23.20 -4.03
C ARG A 174 -17.34 -21.69 -3.85
N LEU A 175 -16.70 -21.30 -2.75
CA LEU A 175 -16.42 -19.92 -2.39
C LEU A 175 -14.94 -19.57 -2.54
N SER A 176 -14.14 -20.42 -3.19
CA SER A 176 -12.68 -20.26 -3.36
C SER A 176 -12.25 -18.87 -3.81
N THR A 177 -12.94 -18.29 -4.80
CA THR A 177 -12.67 -16.93 -5.32
C THR A 177 -12.94 -15.87 -4.26
N ILE A 178 -14.05 -15.99 -3.53
CA ILE A 178 -14.45 -15.04 -2.48
C ILE A 178 -13.50 -15.15 -1.30
N MET A 179 -13.13 -16.36 -0.90
CA MET A 179 -12.18 -16.59 0.19
C MET A 179 -10.79 -16.05 -0.15
N ALA A 180 -10.32 -16.23 -1.39
CA ALA A 180 -9.06 -15.64 -1.84
C ALA A 180 -9.09 -14.11 -1.83
N LEU A 181 -10.18 -13.50 -2.31
CA LEU A 181 -10.37 -12.05 -2.27
C LEU A 181 -10.43 -11.56 -0.83
N LEU A 182 -11.24 -12.18 0.03
CA LEU A 182 -11.44 -11.76 1.41
C LEU A 182 -10.16 -11.87 2.23
N THR A 183 -9.49 -13.03 2.18
CA THR A 183 -8.20 -13.24 2.87
C THR A 183 -7.13 -12.30 2.31
N GLY A 184 -7.02 -12.17 0.98
CA GLY A 184 -6.03 -11.29 0.36
C GLY A 184 -6.25 -9.80 0.69
N THR A 185 -7.51 -9.35 0.67
CA THR A 185 -7.90 -7.96 0.95
C THR A 185 -7.66 -7.59 2.41
N LEU A 186 -8.06 -8.45 3.35
CA LEU A 186 -7.94 -8.15 4.77
C LEU A 186 -6.54 -8.39 5.31
N ILE A 187 -5.95 -9.54 4.97
CA ILE A 187 -4.70 -10.02 5.57
C ILE A 187 -3.49 -9.69 4.70
N GLY A 188 -3.60 -9.82 3.39
CA GLY A 188 -2.50 -9.53 2.48
C GLY A 188 -2.28 -10.56 1.38
N ILE A 189 -1.49 -10.15 0.40
CA ILE A 189 -1.36 -10.84 -0.88
C ILE A 189 -0.75 -12.23 -0.73
N THR A 190 0.17 -12.45 0.23
CA THR A 190 0.77 -13.76 0.50
C THR A 190 -0.26 -14.79 0.93
N TYR A 191 -1.21 -14.39 1.79
CA TYR A 191 -2.28 -15.28 2.25
C TYR A 191 -3.31 -15.53 1.15
N GLY A 192 -3.77 -14.47 0.47
CA GLY A 192 -4.66 -14.61 -0.67
C GLY A 192 -4.08 -15.48 -1.78
N ALA A 193 -2.79 -15.34 -2.07
CA ALA A 193 -2.05 -16.19 -3.01
C ALA A 193 -2.00 -17.65 -2.58
N GLY A 194 -1.81 -17.92 -1.28
CA GLY A 194 -1.86 -19.27 -0.72
C GLY A 194 -3.22 -19.94 -0.96
N VAL A 195 -4.32 -19.20 -0.76
CA VAL A 195 -5.68 -19.68 -1.05
C VAL A 195 -5.87 -19.93 -2.55
N LEU A 196 -5.44 -19.00 -3.41
CA LEU A 196 -5.52 -19.15 -4.86
C LEU A 196 -4.74 -20.37 -5.37
N LEU A 197 -3.55 -20.63 -4.83
CA LEU A 197 -2.74 -21.79 -5.20
C LEU A 197 -3.41 -23.10 -4.78
N LYS A 198 -3.98 -23.15 -3.56
CA LYS A 198 -4.67 -24.34 -3.04
C LYS A 198 -5.94 -24.66 -3.84
N GLU A 199 -6.67 -23.63 -4.24
CA GLU A 199 -7.97 -23.76 -4.92
C GLU A 199 -7.86 -23.65 -6.46
N ALA A 200 -6.63 -23.55 -7.01
CA ALA A 200 -6.40 -23.33 -8.43
C ALA A 200 -7.06 -24.38 -9.33
N GLN A 201 -7.14 -25.64 -8.87
CA GLN A 201 -7.77 -26.75 -9.59
C GLN A 201 -9.30 -26.59 -9.77
N TYR A 202 -9.94 -25.82 -8.89
CA TYR A 202 -11.39 -25.58 -8.91
C TYR A 202 -11.74 -24.22 -9.54
N MET A 203 -10.74 -23.46 -9.99
CA MET A 203 -10.91 -22.11 -10.53
C MET A 203 -10.44 -22.03 -11.98
N SER A 204 -11.14 -21.21 -12.78
CA SER A 204 -10.64 -20.89 -14.11
C SER A 204 -9.38 -20.03 -14.01
N LYS A 205 -8.39 -20.29 -14.87
CA LYS A 205 -7.17 -19.45 -14.95
C LYS A 205 -7.51 -17.96 -15.10
N LYS A 206 -8.61 -17.65 -15.79
CA LYS A 206 -9.13 -16.29 -16.00
C LYS A 206 -9.59 -15.64 -14.68
N HIS A 207 -10.28 -16.39 -13.82
CA HIS A 207 -10.70 -15.89 -12.50
C HIS A 207 -9.50 -15.67 -11.60
N ILE A 208 -8.52 -16.59 -11.59
CA ILE A 208 -7.28 -16.43 -10.82
C ILE A 208 -6.58 -15.13 -11.21
N VAL A 209 -6.39 -14.88 -12.51
CA VAL A 209 -5.75 -13.64 -12.99
C VAL A 209 -6.55 -12.39 -12.59
N SER A 210 -7.88 -12.44 -12.66
CA SER A 210 -8.73 -11.31 -12.24
C SER A 210 -8.58 -11.00 -10.75
N VAL A 211 -8.58 -12.05 -9.90
CA VAL A 211 -8.34 -11.90 -8.46
C VAL A 211 -6.93 -11.37 -8.20
N CYS A 212 -5.92 -11.81 -8.94
CA CYS A 212 -4.57 -11.30 -8.79
C CYS A 212 -4.48 -9.80 -9.07
N TYR A 213 -5.07 -9.31 -10.16
CA TYR A 213 -5.10 -7.86 -10.45
C TYR A 213 -5.83 -7.06 -9.39
N PHE A 214 -6.92 -7.60 -8.83
CA PHE A 214 -7.60 -6.99 -7.70
C PHE A 214 -6.67 -6.89 -6.47
N LEU A 215 -6.01 -7.99 -6.11
CA LEU A 215 -5.15 -8.05 -4.93
C LEU A 215 -3.88 -7.21 -5.09
N MET A 216 -3.37 -7.00 -6.31
CA MET A 216 -2.25 -6.09 -6.54
C MET A 216 -2.52 -4.65 -6.08
N VAL A 217 -3.77 -4.20 -6.04
CA VAL A 217 -4.14 -2.83 -5.64
C VAL A 217 -4.67 -2.78 -4.20
N ALA A 218 -5.45 -3.77 -3.80
CA ALA A 218 -6.27 -3.71 -2.59
C ALA A 218 -6.00 -4.82 -1.56
N HIS A 219 -4.80 -5.40 -1.55
CA HIS A 219 -4.43 -6.32 -0.47
C HIS A 219 -4.06 -5.60 0.83
N ALA A 220 -4.12 -6.35 1.94
CA ALA A 220 -3.75 -5.93 3.29
C ALA A 220 -4.32 -4.55 3.67
N ILE A 221 -5.60 -4.29 3.36
CA ILE A 221 -6.27 -3.01 3.61
C ILE A 221 -6.16 -2.60 5.07
N ILE A 222 -6.24 -3.54 6.01
CA ILE A 222 -6.17 -3.23 7.44
C ILE A 222 -4.75 -2.78 7.80
N GLU A 223 -3.76 -3.66 7.60
CA GLU A 223 -2.36 -3.38 7.93
C GLU A 223 -1.83 -2.13 7.20
N ASN A 224 -1.96 -2.10 5.87
CA ASN A 224 -1.36 -1.05 5.06
C ASN A 224 -1.97 0.33 5.39
N ILE A 225 -3.26 0.40 5.71
CA ILE A 225 -3.93 1.69 5.97
C ILE A 225 -3.69 2.16 7.39
N LEU A 226 -3.78 1.27 8.39
CA LEU A 226 -3.53 1.65 9.78
C LEU A 226 -2.14 2.24 9.98
N LEU A 227 -1.17 1.70 9.25
CA LEU A 227 0.21 2.19 9.22
C LEU A 227 0.33 3.66 8.79
N PHE A 228 -0.48 4.14 7.84
CA PHE A 228 -0.46 5.54 7.40
C PHE A 228 -1.43 6.43 8.20
N VAL A 229 -2.58 5.89 8.59
CA VAL A 229 -3.59 6.60 9.40
C VAL A 229 -3.03 6.97 10.77
N PHE A 230 -2.16 6.13 11.34
CA PHE A 230 -1.49 6.45 12.59
C PHE A 230 -0.68 7.76 12.51
N PHE A 231 -0.07 8.04 11.36
CA PHE A 231 0.65 9.29 11.10
C PHE A 231 -0.24 10.36 10.45
N GLY A 232 -1.57 10.21 10.52
CA GLY A 232 -2.53 11.24 10.11
C GLY A 232 -3.03 11.15 8.67
N ALA A 233 -2.77 10.08 7.92
CA ALA A 233 -3.42 9.91 6.62
C ALA A 233 -4.96 9.77 6.77
N ASP A 234 -5.72 10.25 5.78
CA ASP A 234 -7.17 10.11 5.78
C ASP A 234 -7.60 8.66 5.50
N ILE A 235 -8.29 8.06 6.47
CA ILE A 235 -8.75 6.66 6.40
C ILE A 235 -9.79 6.43 5.30
N PHE A 236 -10.71 7.38 5.09
CA PHE A 236 -11.82 7.21 4.16
C PHE A 236 -11.34 7.31 2.72
N LEU A 237 -10.42 8.23 2.44
CA LEU A 237 -9.76 8.35 1.14
C LEU A 237 -8.92 7.11 0.85
N LEU A 238 -8.11 6.64 1.79
CA LEU A 238 -7.29 5.44 1.60
C LEU A 238 -8.12 4.20 1.30
N ILE A 239 -9.18 3.93 2.07
CA ILE A 239 -10.05 2.76 1.86
C ILE A 239 -10.89 2.95 0.59
N GLY A 240 -11.57 4.09 0.50
CA GLY A 240 -12.57 4.37 -0.53
C GLY A 240 -11.97 4.34 -1.93
N ILE A 241 -10.86 5.06 -2.15
CA ILE A 241 -10.19 5.12 -3.45
C ILE A 241 -9.65 3.74 -3.85
N ARG A 242 -8.95 3.05 -2.94
CA ARG A 242 -8.36 1.73 -3.25
C ARG A 242 -9.45 0.71 -3.60
N LEU A 243 -10.53 0.65 -2.81
CA LEU A 243 -11.64 -0.27 -3.06
C LEU A 243 -12.44 0.10 -4.32
N PHE A 244 -12.61 1.38 -4.61
CA PHE A 244 -13.29 1.84 -5.82
C PHE A 244 -12.52 1.40 -7.07
N PHE A 245 -11.24 1.76 -7.17
CA PHE A 245 -10.44 1.46 -8.37
C PHE A 245 -10.18 -0.03 -8.55
N THR A 246 -9.90 -0.77 -7.48
CA THR A 246 -9.71 -2.22 -7.60
C THR A 246 -10.98 -2.93 -8.10
N THR A 247 -12.15 -2.48 -7.64
CA THR A 247 -13.44 -3.04 -8.04
C THR A 247 -13.72 -2.73 -9.51
N LEU A 248 -13.44 -1.50 -9.95
CA LEU A 248 -13.51 -1.14 -11.36
C LEU A 248 -12.59 -1.99 -12.24
N VAL A 249 -11.33 -2.16 -11.85
CA VAL A 249 -10.36 -2.98 -12.60
C VAL A 249 -10.84 -4.43 -12.67
N PHE A 250 -11.34 -4.98 -11.57
CA PHE A 250 -11.84 -6.35 -11.53
C PHE A 250 -13.01 -6.56 -12.49
N PHE A 251 -14.01 -5.68 -12.46
CA PHE A 251 -15.15 -5.75 -13.40
C PHE A 251 -14.73 -5.50 -14.85
N TYR A 252 -13.83 -4.55 -15.10
CA TYR A 252 -13.31 -4.28 -16.43
C TYR A 252 -12.57 -5.49 -17.01
N HIS A 253 -11.73 -6.14 -16.22
CA HIS A 253 -11.02 -7.34 -16.64
C HIS A 253 -11.99 -8.50 -16.92
N LEU A 254 -13.01 -8.72 -16.07
CA LEU A 254 -14.06 -9.70 -16.33
C LEU A 254 -14.84 -9.40 -17.61
N TYR A 255 -15.17 -8.13 -17.87
CA TYR A 255 -15.84 -7.70 -19.08
C TYR A 255 -15.02 -8.00 -20.35
N LEU A 256 -13.72 -7.68 -20.34
CA LEU A 256 -12.83 -8.00 -21.47
C LEU A 256 -12.73 -9.51 -21.73
N LEU A 257 -12.75 -10.31 -20.66
CA LEU A 257 -12.74 -11.77 -20.76
C LEU A 257 -14.04 -12.32 -21.36
N GLN A 258 -15.19 -11.69 -21.11
CA GLN A 258 -16.45 -12.05 -21.75
C GLN A 258 -16.47 -11.65 -23.23
N ARG A 259 -16.04 -10.43 -23.58
CA ARG A 259 -16.02 -9.94 -24.96
C ARG A 259 -15.13 -10.75 -25.90
N ARG A 260 -13.95 -11.17 -25.45
CA ARG A 260 -13.02 -11.97 -26.27
C ARG A 260 -13.53 -13.38 -26.60
N PHE A 261 -14.54 -13.89 -25.90
CA PHE A 261 -15.01 -15.27 -26.04
C PHE A 261 -16.54 -15.38 -26.22
N GLY A 262 -17.29 -14.27 -26.19
CA GLY A 262 -18.73 -14.19 -26.41
C GLY A 262 -19.19 -14.34 -27.86
N VAL A 263 -18.29 -14.64 -28.81
CA VAL A 263 -18.64 -15.07 -30.19
C VAL A 263 -18.65 -16.60 -30.27
N ILE A 264 -19.31 -17.26 -29.31
CA ILE A 264 -19.73 -18.65 -29.47
C ILE A 264 -21.26 -18.62 -29.48
N ARG A 265 -21.81 -18.78 -30.69
CA ARG A 265 -23.24 -18.88 -31.01
C ARG A 265 -24.00 -19.63 -29.91
N LEU A 266 -25.03 -18.99 -29.37
CA LEU A 266 -26.21 -19.71 -28.90
C LEU A 266 -26.71 -20.55 -30.08
N LYS A 267 -26.56 -21.88 -30.01
CA LYS A 267 -27.43 -22.76 -30.81
C LYS A 267 -28.79 -22.75 -30.11
N PRO A 268 -29.87 -22.30 -30.76
CA PRO A 268 -31.20 -22.52 -30.21
C PRO A 268 -31.45 -24.03 -30.14
N LEU A 269 -32.02 -24.46 -29.03
CA LEU A 269 -32.64 -25.78 -28.84
C LEU A 269 -33.83 -25.93 -29.78
#